data_AF-A0A971FQP7-F1
#
_entry.id   AF-A0A971FQP7-F1
#
_cell.length_a   1.000
_cell.length_b   1.000
_cell.length_c   1.000
_cell.angle_alpha   90.00
_cell.angle_beta   90.00
_cell.angle_gamma   90.00
#
_symmetry.space_group_name_H-M   'P 1'
#
loop_
_entity.id
_entity.type
_entity.pdbx_description
1 polymer ?
#
loop_
_entity_poly.entity_id
_entity_poly.type
_entity_poly.pdbx_seq_one_letter_code
_entity_poly.pdbx_strand_id
1 'polypeptide(L)'
;MDEKELKEIFEFLQKAGANPQLCDTEVPYFETSVRAGLPTENFAEEAFVEMMSLPRKMLASTPAMILDIDGDSMEDANLYDGDRVLVLMKQRFRDGDIVVARIGDGYTVKCYYEDDEGKHWLVAQNKEKEEEYRPILLEEQENVQVYGVVAFVMRSELRVPTRNIRRQVNKEREERRKNEAVPEWKVRKAIRDIAEEIEVARLWFAVYKTMVDLSVVDDGDVDGFCKMVYEEVPNHGHLPVVKDLQRLAVDSFAKSVVLWDEKNAPVKGARFKQYKEIARKTEDLLTK
;
A
#
# COMPACT_ATOMS: atom_id res chain seq x y z
N MET A 1 25.85 36.24 9.66
CA MET A 1 26.05 35.69 11.01
C MET A 1 27.53 35.45 11.17
N ASP A 2 28.14 36.01 12.20
CA ASP A 2 29.56 35.78 12.45
C ASP A 2 29.80 34.44 13.17
N GLU A 3 31.06 34.01 13.25
CA GLU A 3 31.42 32.70 13.84
C GLU A 3 31.08 32.61 15.33
N LYS A 4 31.02 33.75 16.02
CA LYS A 4 30.70 33.82 17.45
C LYS A 4 29.19 33.63 17.67
N GLU A 5 28.36 34.32 16.90
CA GLU A 5 26.90 34.14 16.90
C GLU A 5 26.50 32.70 16.58
N LEU A 6 27.14 32.09 15.57
CA LEU A 6 26.89 30.68 15.21
C LEU A 6 27.21 29.74 16.37
N LYS A 7 28.34 29.97 17.06
CA LYS A 7 28.77 29.16 18.20
C LYS A 7 27.82 29.29 19.39
N GLU A 8 27.36 30.49 19.69
CA GLU A 8 26.39 30.74 20.75
C GLU A 8 25.05 30.01 20.47
N ILE A 9 24.58 30.03 19.22
CA ILE A 9 23.39 29.27 18.80
C ILE A 9 23.60 27.76 18.95
N PHE A 10 24.76 27.25 18.52
CA PHE A 10 25.08 25.81 18.63
C PHE A 10 25.13 25.36 20.09
N GLU A 11 25.78 26.12 20.97
CA GLU A 11 25.84 25.83 22.40
C GLU A 11 24.45 25.86 23.05
N PHE A 12 23.60 26.83 22.67
CA PHE A 12 22.22 26.91 23.13
C PHE A 12 21.42 25.66 22.73
N LEU A 13 21.48 25.27 21.46
CA LEU A 13 20.77 24.09 20.94
C LEU A 13 21.28 22.78 21.56
N GLN A 14 22.59 22.65 21.75
CA GLN A 14 23.19 21.49 22.43
C GLN A 14 22.74 21.36 23.88
N LYS A 15 22.65 22.48 24.63
CA LYS A 15 22.10 22.49 25.99
C LYS A 15 20.63 22.07 26.02
N ALA A 16 19.88 22.32 24.94
CA ALA A 16 18.50 21.86 24.78
C ALA A 16 18.39 20.39 24.32
N GLY A 17 19.50 19.66 24.19
CA GLY A 17 19.51 18.25 23.78
C GLY A 17 19.49 18.03 22.27
N ALA A 18 19.62 19.08 21.45
CA ALA A 18 19.77 18.94 20.02
C ALA A 18 21.23 18.66 19.62
N ASN A 19 21.44 18.13 18.41
CA ASN A 19 22.75 17.92 17.81
C ASN A 19 22.89 18.80 16.56
N PRO A 20 23.05 20.13 16.69
CA PRO A 20 23.12 21.04 15.55
C PRO A 20 24.35 20.73 14.70
N GLN A 21 24.15 20.69 13.37
CA GLN A 21 25.22 20.62 12.39
C GLN A 21 25.02 21.72 11.36
N LEU A 22 26.13 22.23 10.83
CA LEU A 22 26.09 23.20 9.75
C LEU A 22 25.79 22.45 8.44
N CYS A 23 24.76 22.89 7.71
CA CYS A 23 24.46 22.43 6.36
C CYS A 23 25.14 23.36 5.36
N ASP A 24 26.43 23.13 5.12
CA ASP A 24 27.33 24.02 4.36
C ASP A 24 27.72 23.47 2.98
N THR A 25 27.24 22.28 2.62
CA THR A 25 27.57 21.66 1.33
C THR A 25 26.31 21.52 0.47
N GLU A 26 26.28 22.19 -0.67
CA GLU A 26 25.20 22.08 -1.63
C GLU A 26 25.30 20.77 -2.41
N VAL A 27 24.20 20.03 -2.46
CA VAL A 27 24.08 18.75 -3.16
C VAL A 27 22.90 18.85 -4.14
N PRO A 28 23.09 18.53 -5.43
CA PRO A 28 22.00 18.62 -6.39
C PRO A 28 20.95 17.52 -6.15
N TYR A 29 19.69 17.88 -6.26
CA TYR A 29 18.54 16.98 -6.20
C TYR A 29 17.86 16.86 -7.57
N PHE A 30 17.62 15.62 -8.00
CA PHE A 30 16.95 15.28 -9.24
C PHE A 30 15.68 14.45 -9.01
N GLU A 31 14.62 14.79 -9.72
CA GLU A 31 13.37 14.02 -9.76
C GLU A 31 13.50 12.78 -10.70
N THR A 32 12.66 11.78 -10.44
CA THR A 32 12.82 10.36 -10.83
C THR A 32 12.99 10.02 -12.31
N SER A 33 12.69 10.91 -13.25
CA SER A 33 12.74 10.54 -14.68
C SER A 33 14.03 10.98 -15.35
N VAL A 34 15.17 10.35 -15.02
CA VAL A 34 16.38 10.55 -15.83
C VAL A 34 16.34 9.60 -17.04
N ARG A 35 16.09 10.18 -18.22
CA ARG A 35 16.40 9.55 -19.51
C ARG A 35 17.89 9.79 -19.82
N ALA A 36 18.60 8.71 -20.12
CA ALA A 36 19.85 8.61 -20.90
C ALA A 36 20.72 9.87 -21.10
N GLY A 37 21.75 10.07 -20.28
CA GLY A 37 22.78 11.10 -20.52
C GLY A 37 24.02 10.93 -19.62
N LEU A 38 25.22 11.26 -20.09
CA LEU A 38 26.51 11.09 -19.38
C LEU A 38 26.61 11.97 -18.08
N PRO A 39 27.48 11.62 -17.10
CA PRO A 39 27.45 12.13 -15.70
C PRO A 39 27.76 13.61 -15.43
N THR A 40 28.05 14.43 -16.43
CA THR A 40 28.44 15.84 -16.19
C THR A 40 27.89 16.83 -17.20
N GLU A 41 27.23 16.38 -18.27
CA GLU A 41 26.79 17.29 -19.35
C GLU A 41 25.30 17.24 -19.63
N ASN A 42 24.55 16.26 -19.11
CA ASN A 42 23.10 16.17 -19.29
C ASN A 42 22.44 15.42 -18.13
N PHE A 43 22.51 15.97 -16.92
CA PHE A 43 21.23 16.08 -16.22
C PHE A 43 20.45 17.08 -17.08
N ALA A 44 19.42 16.64 -17.79
CA ALA A 44 18.57 17.60 -18.49
C ALA A 44 18.20 18.68 -17.46
N GLU A 45 18.34 19.97 -17.80
CA GLU A 45 17.90 21.07 -16.92
C GLU A 45 16.46 20.82 -16.40
N GLU A 46 15.67 20.04 -17.16
CA GLU A 46 14.33 19.57 -16.86
C GLU A 46 14.20 18.62 -15.64
N ALA A 47 15.24 17.87 -15.26
CA ALA A 47 15.20 16.91 -14.15
C ALA A 47 15.81 17.45 -12.85
N PHE A 48 16.56 18.56 -12.93
CA PHE A 48 17.10 19.24 -11.76
C PHE A 48 15.96 19.96 -11.03
N VAL A 49 15.83 19.69 -9.74
CA VAL A 49 14.81 20.33 -8.90
C VAL A 49 15.40 21.52 -8.18
N GLU A 50 16.40 21.26 -7.33
CA GLU A 50 17.05 22.28 -6.51
C GLU A 50 18.40 21.80 -5.95
N MET A 51 19.14 22.72 -5.33
CA MET A 51 20.28 22.38 -4.47
C MET A 51 19.79 22.19 -3.04
N MET A 52 20.12 21.06 -2.42
CA MET A 52 19.87 20.81 -1.01
C MET A 52 21.17 20.97 -0.20
N SER A 53 21.13 21.79 0.84
CA SER A 53 22.28 21.95 1.74
C SER A 53 22.33 20.82 2.77
N LEU A 54 23.39 20.02 2.73
CA LEU A 54 23.65 18.93 3.66
C LEU A 54 24.92 19.18 4.49
N PRO A 55 25.03 18.61 5.71
CA PRO A 55 26.27 18.66 6.47
C PRO A 55 27.41 17.94 5.74
N ARG A 56 28.56 18.60 5.61
CA ARG A 56 29.76 18.02 4.97
C ARG A 56 30.16 16.64 5.50
N LYS A 57 29.90 16.37 6.78
CA LYS A 57 30.16 15.06 7.42
C LYS A 57 29.36 13.92 6.81
N MET A 58 28.13 14.16 6.33
CA MET A 58 27.31 13.13 5.67
C MET A 58 27.93 12.69 4.34
N LEU A 59 28.64 13.59 3.66
CA LEU A 59 29.19 13.36 2.33
C LEU A 59 30.57 12.70 2.35
N ALA A 60 31.23 12.65 3.51
CA ALA A 60 32.61 12.18 3.64
C ALA A 60 33.57 12.83 2.61
N SER A 61 33.35 14.11 2.26
CA SER A 61 34.06 14.83 1.19
C SER A 61 34.01 14.16 -0.19
N THR A 62 33.00 13.32 -0.44
CA THR A 62 32.73 12.68 -1.73
C THR A 62 31.65 13.48 -2.47
N PRO A 63 31.77 13.71 -3.79
CA PRO A 63 30.67 14.25 -4.57
C PRO A 63 29.41 13.40 -4.40
N ALA A 64 28.25 14.04 -4.36
CA ALA A 64 27.00 13.34 -4.12
C ALA A 64 25.86 13.92 -4.95
N MET A 65 24.78 13.16 -5.06
CA MET A 65 23.50 13.63 -5.59
C MET A 65 22.36 13.04 -4.77
N ILE A 66 21.21 13.69 -4.82
CA ILE A 66 19.97 13.17 -4.27
C ILE A 66 19.07 12.75 -5.43
N LEU A 67 18.51 11.55 -5.35
CA LEU A 67 17.54 11.04 -6.31
C LEU A 67 16.26 10.60 -5.60
N ASP A 68 15.12 10.77 -6.24
CA ASP A 68 13.91 10.03 -5.87
C ASP A 68 14.00 8.57 -6.37
N ILE A 69 13.32 7.67 -5.69
CA ILE A 69 13.14 6.27 -6.08
C ILE A 69 11.80 6.10 -6.77
N ASP A 70 11.81 5.48 -7.95
CA ASP A 70 10.63 5.05 -8.68
C ASP A 70 10.61 3.52 -8.76
N GLY A 71 9.51 2.93 -8.31
CA GLY A 71 9.26 1.51 -8.36
C GLY A 71 9.63 0.73 -7.10
N ASP A 72 9.47 -0.58 -7.17
CA ASP A 72 9.47 -1.48 -6.01
C ASP A 72 10.53 -2.58 -6.05
N SER A 73 11.49 -2.49 -6.98
CA SER A 73 12.53 -3.52 -7.15
C SER A 73 13.48 -3.69 -5.96
N MET A 74 13.45 -2.78 -4.98
CA MET A 74 14.36 -2.78 -3.83
C MET A 74 13.62 -2.79 -2.48
N GLU A 75 12.34 -3.17 -2.45
CA GLU A 75 11.52 -3.16 -1.23
C GLU A 75 12.10 -4.02 -0.08
N ASP A 76 12.67 -5.19 -0.38
CA ASP A 76 13.28 -6.06 0.63
C ASP A 76 14.57 -5.47 1.23
N ALA A 77 15.17 -4.48 0.56
CA ALA A 77 16.28 -3.68 1.07
C ALA A 77 15.80 -2.45 1.87
N ASN A 78 14.50 -2.35 2.17
CA ASN A 78 13.85 -1.17 2.76
C ASN A 78 14.04 0.09 1.91
N LEU A 79 13.95 -0.02 0.58
CA LEU A 79 13.92 1.11 -0.33
C LEU A 79 12.61 1.06 -1.13
N TYR A 80 11.74 2.02 -0.88
CA TYR A 80 10.38 2.04 -1.41
C TYR A 80 10.20 3.14 -2.45
N ASP A 81 9.21 2.95 -3.32
CA ASP A 81 8.71 3.97 -4.23
C ASP A 81 8.42 5.30 -3.49
N GLY A 82 8.96 6.40 -4.02
CA GLY A 82 8.86 7.74 -3.44
C GLY A 82 9.89 8.07 -2.35
N ASP A 83 10.79 7.14 -2.00
CA ASP A 83 11.93 7.45 -1.13
C ASP A 83 12.92 8.39 -1.82
N ARG A 84 13.64 9.20 -1.04
CA ARG A 84 14.82 9.94 -1.53
C ARG A 84 16.10 9.28 -1.08
N VAL A 85 17.09 9.16 -1.95
CA VAL A 85 18.40 8.60 -1.62
C VAL A 85 19.52 9.60 -1.82
N LEU A 86 20.45 9.66 -0.87
CA LEU A 86 21.73 10.33 -1.04
C LEU A 86 22.74 9.33 -1.60
N VAL A 87 23.24 9.60 -2.80
CA VAL A 87 24.18 8.76 -3.53
C VAL A 87 25.56 9.38 -3.45
N LEU A 88 26.53 8.65 -2.91
CA LEU A 88 27.94 9.06 -2.91
C LEU A 88 28.63 8.55 -4.17
N MET A 89 29.17 9.45 -4.98
CA MET A 89 29.82 9.14 -6.25
C MET A 89 31.13 8.41 -6.00
N LYS A 90 31.20 7.14 -6.40
CA LYS A 90 32.33 6.24 -6.13
C LYS A 90 32.60 5.36 -7.34
N GLN A 91 33.85 4.92 -7.48
CA GLN A 91 34.32 4.05 -8.57
C GLN A 91 34.68 2.64 -8.09
N ARG A 92 34.51 2.36 -6.79
CA ARG A 92 34.78 1.05 -6.18
C ARG A 92 33.57 0.66 -5.35
N PHE A 93 33.05 -0.53 -5.64
CA PHE A 93 31.84 -1.08 -5.05
C PHE A 93 32.20 -2.37 -4.32
N ARG A 94 31.39 -2.73 -3.33
CA ARG A 94 31.50 -3.98 -2.57
C ARG A 94 30.23 -4.79 -2.74
N ASP A 95 30.34 -6.09 -2.60
CA ASP A 95 29.17 -6.97 -2.57
C ASP A 95 28.18 -6.48 -1.50
N GLY A 96 26.93 -6.33 -1.91
CA GLY A 96 25.88 -5.80 -1.05
C GLY A 96 25.65 -4.30 -1.15
N ASP A 97 26.56 -3.52 -1.77
CA ASP A 97 26.34 -2.09 -1.97
C ASP A 97 25.09 -1.86 -2.82
N ILE A 98 24.19 -0.98 -2.38
CA ILE A 98 23.09 -0.49 -3.21
C ILE A 98 23.65 0.62 -4.10
N VAL A 99 23.67 0.39 -5.40
CA VAL A 99 24.30 1.28 -6.37
C VAL A 99 23.29 1.90 -7.31
N VAL A 100 23.62 3.09 -7.81
CA VAL A 100 22.94 3.70 -8.96
C VAL A 100 23.76 3.40 -10.21
N ALA A 101 23.11 2.79 -11.20
CA ALA A 101 23.71 2.47 -12.47
C ALA A 101 22.85 2.98 -13.63
N ARG A 102 23.49 3.36 -14.72
CA ARG A 102 22.88 3.55 -16.02
C ARG A 102 23.13 2.32 -16.87
N ILE A 103 22.09 1.84 -17.54
CA ILE A 103 22.13 0.73 -18.49
C ILE A 103 21.36 1.18 -19.73
N GLY A 104 22.05 1.22 -20.88
CA GLY A 104 21.51 1.83 -22.09
C GLY A 104 21.08 3.28 -21.83
N ASP A 105 19.77 3.49 -21.91
CA ASP A 105 19.12 4.78 -21.78
C ASP A 105 18.38 4.99 -20.44
N GLY A 106 18.40 4.00 -19.55
CA GLY A 106 17.72 4.05 -18.26
C GLY A 106 18.67 4.09 -17.07
N TYR A 107 18.20 4.66 -15.97
CA TYR A 107 18.84 4.56 -14.66
C TYR A 107 18.15 3.51 -13.80
N THR A 108 18.91 2.83 -12.94
CA THR A 108 18.39 1.82 -12.03
C THR A 108 19.13 1.82 -10.71
N VAL A 109 18.41 1.45 -9.65
CA VAL A 109 18.98 1.22 -8.31
C VAL A 109 18.90 -0.26 -8.01
N LYS A 110 20.05 -0.90 -7.76
CA LYS A 110 20.19 -2.34 -7.55
C LYS A 110 21.33 -2.65 -6.57
N CYS A 111 21.34 -3.87 -6.05
CA CYS A 111 22.44 -4.38 -5.24
C CYS A 111 23.57 -4.86 -6.17
N TYR A 112 24.79 -4.37 -5.94
CA TYR A 112 25.99 -4.80 -6.65
C TYR A 112 26.52 -6.12 -6.07
N TYR A 113 26.96 -7.02 -6.94
CA TYR A 113 27.59 -8.28 -6.58
C TYR A 113 28.62 -8.69 -7.63
N GLU A 114 29.80 -9.09 -7.20
CA GLU A 114 30.81 -9.74 -8.03
C GLU A 114 30.79 -11.25 -7.76
N ASP A 115 30.63 -12.08 -8.80
CA ASP A 115 30.59 -13.53 -8.63
C ASP A 115 32.00 -14.18 -8.60
N ASP A 116 32.05 -15.48 -8.31
CA ASP A 116 33.30 -16.24 -8.24
C ASP A 116 34.05 -16.32 -9.60
N GLU A 117 33.38 -16.01 -10.72
CA GLU A 117 33.99 -15.92 -12.06
C GLU A 117 34.51 -14.51 -12.38
N GLY A 118 34.32 -13.54 -11.47
CA GLY A 118 34.68 -12.14 -11.65
C GLY A 118 33.70 -11.34 -12.51
N LYS A 119 32.46 -11.82 -12.68
CA LYS A 119 31.39 -11.11 -13.40
C LYS A 119 30.59 -10.21 -12.48
N HIS A 120 30.07 -9.11 -13.03
CA HIS A 120 29.44 -8.05 -12.26
C HIS A 120 27.93 -8.06 -12.44
N TRP A 121 27.21 -8.13 -11.33
CA TRP A 121 25.76 -8.27 -11.31
C TRP A 121 25.09 -7.10 -10.61
N LEU A 122 23.93 -6.71 -11.15
CA LEU A 122 22.96 -5.87 -10.48
C LEU A 122 21.72 -6.68 -10.13
N VAL A 123 21.48 -6.84 -8.84
CA VAL A 123 20.45 -7.72 -8.30
C VAL A 123 19.37 -6.89 -7.61
N ALA A 124 18.11 -7.15 -7.97
CA ALA A 124 16.97 -6.55 -7.29
C ALA A 124 16.76 -7.18 -5.90
N GLN A 125 16.17 -6.43 -4.98
CA GLN A 125 15.78 -6.91 -3.66
C GLN A 125 14.25 -6.85 -3.56
N ASN A 126 13.60 -7.79 -4.26
CA ASN A 126 12.16 -8.03 -4.19
C ASN A 126 11.86 -9.49 -4.52
N LYS A 127 11.76 -10.33 -3.48
CA LYS A 127 11.51 -11.78 -3.59
C LYS A 127 10.13 -12.10 -4.15
N GLU A 128 9.16 -11.21 -3.99
CA GLU A 128 7.79 -11.43 -4.47
C GLU A 128 7.69 -11.28 -5.99
N LYS A 129 8.62 -10.52 -6.58
CA LYS A 129 8.68 -10.19 -8.00
C LYS A 129 10.01 -10.62 -8.65
N GLU A 130 10.61 -11.71 -8.18
CA GLU A 130 11.90 -12.20 -8.67
C GLU A 130 11.87 -12.52 -10.18
N GLU A 131 10.72 -12.99 -10.70
CA GLU A 131 10.54 -13.24 -12.13
C GLU A 131 10.53 -11.96 -12.99
N GLU A 132 10.03 -10.85 -12.43
CA GLU A 132 9.97 -9.52 -13.08
C GLU A 132 11.34 -8.82 -13.01
N TYR A 133 12.02 -8.92 -11.86
CA TYR A 133 13.31 -8.26 -11.61
C TYR A 133 14.48 -9.24 -11.64
N ARG A 134 14.74 -9.79 -12.82
CA ARG A 134 15.88 -10.70 -13.03
C ARG A 134 17.22 -10.00 -12.79
N PRO A 135 18.23 -10.70 -12.23
CA PRO A 135 19.59 -10.18 -12.15
C PRO A 135 20.11 -9.71 -13.51
N ILE A 136 20.80 -8.57 -13.51
CA ILE A 136 21.36 -7.98 -14.73
C ILE A 136 22.88 -8.19 -14.72
N LEU A 137 23.38 -8.91 -15.71
CA LEU A 137 24.81 -9.12 -15.93
C LEU A 137 25.38 -7.92 -16.71
N LEU A 138 26.29 -7.17 -16.10
CA LEU A 138 26.78 -5.90 -16.66
C LEU A 138 27.58 -6.08 -17.95
N GLU A 139 28.35 -7.16 -18.07
CA GLU A 139 29.19 -7.47 -19.23
C GLU A 139 28.38 -7.71 -20.52
N GLU A 140 27.10 -8.07 -20.39
CA GLU A 140 26.20 -8.30 -21.54
C GLU A 140 25.43 -7.04 -21.95
N GLN A 141 25.57 -5.94 -21.21
CA GLN A 141 24.82 -4.72 -21.48
C GLN A 141 25.64 -3.68 -22.24
N GLU A 142 24.95 -2.87 -23.04
CA GLU A 142 25.55 -1.71 -23.70
C GLU A 142 25.41 -0.44 -22.83
N ASN A 143 26.38 0.48 -22.93
CA ASN A 143 26.38 1.78 -22.26
C ASN A 143 26.19 1.69 -20.73
N VAL A 144 26.91 0.79 -20.08
CA VAL A 144 26.87 0.61 -18.62
C VAL A 144 27.74 1.66 -17.92
N GLN A 145 27.19 2.27 -16.89
CA GLN A 145 27.96 3.08 -15.95
C GLN A 145 27.39 2.98 -14.55
N VAL A 146 28.20 2.59 -13.57
CA VAL A 146 27.83 2.64 -12.15
C VAL A 146 28.38 3.93 -11.55
N TYR A 147 27.52 4.74 -10.95
CA TYR A 147 27.85 6.11 -10.53
C TYR A 147 28.32 6.19 -9.08
N GLY A 148 27.69 5.43 -8.20
CA GLY A 148 27.88 5.59 -6.77
C GLY A 148 27.03 4.67 -5.92
N VAL A 149 27.22 4.81 -4.62
CA VAL A 149 26.58 3.98 -3.59
C VAL A 149 25.56 4.82 -2.83
N VAL A 150 24.36 4.28 -2.62
CA VAL A 150 23.33 4.84 -1.75
C VAL A 150 23.84 4.81 -0.31
N ALA A 151 24.02 5.99 0.29
CA ALA A 151 24.52 6.13 1.66
C ALA A 151 23.42 6.43 2.68
N PHE A 152 22.37 7.14 2.27
CA PHE A 152 21.25 7.49 3.15
C PHE A 152 19.92 7.42 2.41
N VAL A 153 18.87 7.03 3.12
CA VAL A 153 17.47 7.13 2.68
C VAL A 153 16.79 8.22 3.50
N MET A 154 16.14 9.15 2.81
CA MET A 154 15.42 10.29 3.38
C MET A 154 13.94 10.10 3.14
N ARG A 155 13.14 10.13 4.21
CA ARG A 155 11.68 10.00 4.16
C ARG A 155 11.03 11.13 4.93
N SER A 156 10.25 11.94 4.23
CA SER A 156 9.50 13.06 4.83
C SER A 156 8.22 12.59 5.53
N GLU A 157 7.61 11.51 5.04
CA GLU A 157 6.43 10.88 5.63
C GLU A 157 6.59 9.36 5.60
N LEU A 158 6.81 8.72 6.76
CA LEU A 158 6.85 7.27 6.84
C LEU A 158 5.46 6.69 6.55
N ARG A 159 5.24 6.27 5.30
CA ARG A 159 4.05 5.55 4.87
C ARG A 159 4.46 4.20 4.32
N VAL A 160 3.80 3.14 4.76
CA VAL A 160 3.89 1.84 4.10
C VAL A 160 2.98 1.87 2.87
N PRO A 161 3.41 1.36 1.70
CA PRO A 161 2.54 1.29 0.53
C PRO A 161 1.20 0.63 0.86
N THR A 162 0.08 1.31 0.58
CA THR A 162 -1.28 0.82 0.91
C THR A 162 -1.57 -0.57 0.33
N ARG A 163 -0.95 -0.90 -0.81
CA ARG A 163 -1.03 -2.24 -1.43
C ARG A 163 -0.53 -3.35 -0.49
N ASN A 164 0.53 -3.11 0.27
CA ASN A 164 1.12 -4.08 1.20
C ASN A 164 0.16 -4.33 2.37
N ILE A 165 -0.39 -3.24 2.92
CA ILE A 165 -1.42 -3.29 3.97
C ILE A 165 -2.65 -4.07 3.46
N ARG A 166 -3.17 -3.70 2.28
CA ARG A 166 -4.35 -4.33 1.69
C ARG A 166 -4.16 -5.82 1.48
N ARG A 167 -3.00 -6.24 0.98
CA ARG A 167 -2.66 -7.65 0.77
C ARG A 167 -2.67 -8.44 2.08
N GLN A 168 -2.01 -7.91 3.12
CA GLN A 168 -1.99 -8.54 4.44
C GLN A 168 -3.40 -8.66 5.03
N VAL A 169 -4.18 -7.58 4.96
CA VAL A 169 -5.57 -7.57 5.45
C VAL A 169 -6.45 -8.56 4.68
N ASN A 170 -6.30 -8.64 3.35
CA ASN A 170 -7.05 -9.58 2.54
C ASN A 170 -6.71 -11.03 2.86
N LYS A 171 -5.41 -11.35 3.03
CA LYS A 171 -4.96 -12.68 3.43
C LYS A 171 -5.56 -13.10 4.77
N GLU A 172 -5.48 -12.23 5.78
CA GLU A 172 -6.10 -12.46 7.09
C GLU A 172 -7.62 -12.64 6.98
N ARG A 173 -8.29 -11.84 6.15
CA ARG A 173 -9.74 -11.98 5.90
C ARG A 173 -10.08 -13.32 5.28
N GLU A 174 -9.31 -13.80 4.31
CA GLU A 174 -9.51 -15.12 3.70
C GLU A 174 -9.30 -16.26 4.69
N GLU A 175 -8.28 -16.16 5.54
CA GLU A 175 -8.02 -17.15 6.60
C GLU A 175 -9.15 -17.18 7.63
N ARG A 176 -9.65 -16.01 8.06
CA ARG A 176 -10.83 -15.92 8.94
C ARG A 176 -12.08 -16.49 8.31
N ARG A 177 -12.35 -16.17 7.04
CA ARG A 177 -13.48 -16.73 6.27
C ARG A 177 -13.49 -18.25 6.28
N LYS A 178 -12.33 -18.89 6.14
CA LYS A 178 -12.20 -20.35 6.18
C LYS A 178 -12.49 -20.92 7.58
N ASN A 179 -12.07 -20.23 8.63
CA ASN A 179 -12.22 -20.70 10.01
C ASN A 179 -13.62 -20.43 10.62
N GLU A 180 -14.30 -19.36 10.18
CA GLU A 180 -15.58 -18.89 10.73
C GLU A 180 -16.78 -19.25 9.82
N ALA A 181 -16.60 -20.16 8.86
CA ALA A 181 -17.64 -20.53 7.91
C ALA A 181 -18.89 -21.09 8.61
N VAL A 182 -20.04 -20.46 8.36
CA VAL A 182 -21.33 -20.89 8.95
C VAL A 182 -21.80 -22.18 8.27
N PRO A 183 -22.12 -23.25 9.01
CA PRO A 183 -22.61 -24.49 8.43
C PRO A 183 -23.92 -24.29 7.65
N GLU A 184 -24.06 -24.97 6.50
CA GLU A 184 -25.21 -24.82 5.60
C GLU A 184 -26.56 -25.04 6.30
N TRP A 185 -26.66 -26.05 7.18
CA TRP A 185 -27.89 -26.32 7.91
C TRP A 185 -28.30 -25.15 8.82
N LYS A 186 -27.33 -24.42 9.36
CA LYS A 186 -27.54 -23.26 10.23
C LYS A 186 -28.02 -22.07 9.42
N VAL A 187 -27.46 -21.86 8.21
CA VAL A 187 -27.93 -20.86 7.25
C VAL A 187 -29.40 -21.09 6.89
N ARG A 188 -29.75 -22.32 6.48
CA ARG A 188 -31.12 -22.70 6.13
C ARG A 188 -32.09 -22.49 7.29
N LYS A 189 -31.69 -22.89 8.51
CA LYS A 189 -32.47 -22.64 9.73
C LYS A 189 -32.68 -21.15 9.98
N ALA A 190 -31.61 -20.34 9.91
CA ALA A 190 -31.68 -18.91 10.12
C ALA A 190 -32.62 -18.22 9.12
N ILE A 191 -32.66 -18.66 7.84
CA ILE A 191 -33.60 -18.14 6.84
C ILE A 191 -35.05 -18.40 7.25
N ARG A 192 -35.36 -19.62 7.70
CA ARG A 192 -36.73 -19.95 8.15
C ARG A 192 -37.12 -19.15 9.38
N ASP A 193 -36.22 -19.07 10.36
CA ASP A 193 -36.47 -18.37 11.62
C ASP A 193 -36.63 -16.85 11.40
N ILE A 194 -35.80 -16.23 10.55
CA ILE A 194 -35.91 -14.79 10.26
C ILE A 194 -37.10 -14.45 9.37
N ALA A 195 -37.56 -15.37 8.51
CA ALA A 195 -38.69 -15.15 7.61
C ALA A 195 -39.96 -14.73 8.37
N GLU A 196 -40.18 -15.27 9.58
CA GLU A 196 -41.33 -14.94 10.43
C GLU A 196 -41.41 -13.45 10.81
N GLU A 197 -40.28 -12.74 10.76
CA GLU A 197 -40.15 -11.32 11.09
C GLU A 197 -40.18 -10.41 9.85
N ILE A 198 -40.22 -10.98 8.63
CA ILE A 198 -40.16 -10.24 7.38
C ILE A 198 -41.57 -9.85 6.91
N GLU A 199 -42.00 -8.66 7.31
CA GLU A 199 -43.31 -8.12 6.89
C GLU A 199 -43.28 -7.41 5.52
N VAL A 200 -42.10 -7.12 4.96
CA VAL A 200 -41.96 -6.45 3.67
C VAL A 200 -40.71 -6.95 2.96
N ALA A 201 -40.82 -7.23 1.65
CA ALA A 201 -39.75 -7.87 0.85
C ALA A 201 -38.39 -7.15 0.92
N ARG A 202 -38.39 -5.82 1.06
CA ARG A 202 -37.17 -5.02 1.18
C ARG A 202 -36.33 -5.35 2.42
N LEU A 203 -36.93 -5.86 3.50
CA LEU A 203 -36.21 -6.19 4.74
C LEU A 203 -35.23 -7.35 4.55
N TRP A 204 -35.44 -8.19 3.54
CA TRP A 204 -34.46 -9.18 3.12
C TRP A 204 -33.11 -8.58 2.77
N PHE A 205 -33.03 -7.28 2.45
CA PHE A 205 -31.75 -6.61 2.24
C PHE A 205 -30.88 -6.61 3.51
N ALA A 206 -31.48 -6.47 4.69
CA ALA A 206 -30.74 -6.58 5.96
C ALA A 206 -30.22 -7.99 6.18
N VAL A 207 -31.02 -9.01 5.86
CA VAL A 207 -30.60 -10.42 5.94
C VAL A 207 -29.44 -10.67 4.97
N TYR A 208 -29.59 -10.28 3.70
CA TYR A 208 -28.55 -10.37 2.68
C TYR A 208 -27.26 -9.70 3.12
N LYS A 209 -27.32 -8.43 3.56
CA LYS A 209 -26.08 -7.71 3.93
C LYS A 209 -25.41 -8.30 5.16
N THR A 210 -26.19 -8.82 6.10
CA THR A 210 -25.64 -9.54 7.26
C THR A 210 -24.95 -10.85 6.83
N MET A 211 -25.55 -11.59 5.91
CA MET A 211 -24.93 -12.79 5.33
C MET A 211 -23.66 -12.47 4.54
N VAL A 212 -23.60 -11.33 3.85
CA VAL A 212 -22.38 -10.84 3.20
C VAL A 212 -21.30 -10.50 4.22
N ASP A 213 -21.66 -9.80 5.30
CA ASP A 213 -20.72 -9.44 6.36
C ASP A 213 -20.15 -10.69 7.06
N LEU A 214 -20.96 -11.73 7.24
CA LEU A 214 -20.57 -13.02 7.80
C LEU A 214 -19.98 -13.99 6.76
N SER A 215 -19.77 -13.54 5.52
CA SER A 215 -19.22 -14.34 4.41
C SER A 215 -20.00 -15.65 4.12
N VAL A 216 -21.31 -15.64 4.38
CA VAL A 216 -22.26 -16.69 4.01
C VAL A 216 -22.66 -16.57 2.53
N VAL A 217 -22.75 -15.33 2.04
CA VAL A 217 -23.05 -14.98 0.64
C VAL A 217 -21.96 -14.02 0.15
N ASP A 218 -21.53 -14.13 -1.10
CA ASP A 218 -20.56 -13.21 -1.69
C ASP A 218 -21.17 -11.82 -1.92
N ASP A 219 -20.38 -10.75 -1.70
CA ASP A 219 -20.85 -9.38 -1.95
C ASP A 219 -21.09 -9.18 -3.45
N GLY A 220 -22.36 -9.02 -3.82
CA GLY A 220 -22.82 -8.90 -5.19
C GLY A 220 -23.68 -10.08 -5.65
N ASP A 221 -23.65 -11.22 -4.95
CA ASP A 221 -24.45 -12.41 -5.29
C ASP A 221 -25.89 -12.33 -4.73
N VAL A 222 -26.61 -11.30 -5.19
CA VAL A 222 -28.01 -11.09 -4.81
C VAL A 222 -28.92 -12.17 -5.40
N ASP A 223 -28.60 -12.68 -6.59
CA ASP A 223 -29.34 -13.75 -7.26
C ASP A 223 -29.22 -15.07 -6.50
N GLY A 224 -28.01 -15.45 -6.08
CA GLY A 224 -27.77 -16.63 -5.24
C GLY A 224 -28.48 -16.55 -3.90
N PHE A 225 -28.43 -15.38 -3.24
CA PHE A 225 -29.21 -15.14 -2.02
C PHE A 225 -30.71 -15.30 -2.24
N CYS A 226 -31.27 -14.67 -3.29
CA CYS A 226 -32.70 -14.78 -3.59
C CYS A 226 -33.10 -16.24 -3.80
N LYS A 227 -32.32 -16.99 -4.58
CA LYS A 227 -32.55 -18.42 -4.84
C LYS A 227 -32.57 -19.22 -3.53
N MET A 228 -31.63 -18.98 -2.63
CA MET A 228 -31.56 -19.64 -1.32
C MET A 228 -32.84 -19.39 -0.50
N VAL A 229 -33.33 -18.15 -0.47
CA VAL A 229 -34.58 -17.81 0.22
C VAL A 229 -35.80 -18.46 -0.45
N TYR A 230 -35.86 -18.49 -1.78
CA TYR A 230 -36.94 -19.14 -2.52
C TYR A 230 -37.02 -20.66 -2.25
N GLU A 231 -35.88 -21.32 -2.14
CA GLU A 231 -35.82 -22.76 -1.85
C GLU A 231 -36.25 -23.09 -0.41
N GLU A 232 -35.89 -22.24 0.55
CA GLU A 232 -36.16 -22.49 1.97
C GLU A 232 -37.56 -22.05 2.43
N VAL A 233 -38.09 -20.95 1.89
CA VAL A 233 -39.41 -20.40 2.26
C VAL A 233 -40.28 -20.04 1.04
N PRO A 234 -40.57 -20.99 0.13
CA PRO A 234 -41.20 -20.72 -1.18
C PRO A 234 -42.58 -20.07 -1.13
N ASN A 235 -43.32 -20.27 -0.03
CA ASN A 235 -44.69 -19.77 0.12
C ASN A 235 -44.76 -18.45 0.93
N HIS A 236 -43.64 -17.81 1.22
CA HIS A 236 -43.60 -16.59 2.00
C HIS A 236 -44.27 -15.42 1.24
N GLY A 237 -45.09 -14.61 1.91
CA GLY A 237 -45.85 -13.52 1.27
C GLY A 237 -45.00 -12.36 0.77
N HIS A 238 -43.75 -12.25 1.23
CA HIS A 238 -42.85 -11.14 0.95
C HIS A 238 -41.47 -11.63 0.50
N LEU A 239 -41.40 -12.40 -0.57
CA LEU A 239 -40.13 -12.93 -1.09
C LEU A 239 -39.19 -11.83 -1.64
N PRO A 240 -37.87 -12.00 -1.56
CA PRO A 240 -36.90 -11.01 -2.03
C PRO A 240 -36.89 -10.89 -3.56
N VAL A 241 -36.74 -9.66 -4.05
CA VAL A 241 -36.64 -9.37 -5.49
C VAL A 241 -35.28 -8.76 -5.78
N VAL A 242 -34.51 -9.40 -6.69
CA VAL A 242 -33.12 -9.03 -7.01
C VAL A 242 -32.96 -7.54 -7.30
N LYS A 243 -33.78 -6.98 -8.20
CA LYS A 243 -33.73 -5.56 -8.57
C LYS A 243 -34.00 -4.63 -7.39
N ASP A 244 -34.85 -5.01 -6.45
CA ASP A 244 -35.19 -4.17 -5.30
C ASP A 244 -34.08 -4.20 -4.25
N LEU A 245 -33.47 -5.37 -4.03
CA LEU A 245 -32.32 -5.49 -3.15
C LEU A 245 -31.10 -4.73 -3.70
N GLN A 246 -30.82 -4.86 -5.00
CA GLN A 246 -29.73 -4.11 -5.64
C GLN A 246 -29.90 -2.59 -5.54
N ARG A 247 -31.14 -2.08 -5.65
CA ARG A 247 -31.43 -0.64 -5.48
C ARG A 247 -31.19 -0.12 -4.06
N LEU A 248 -31.24 -1.00 -3.05
CA LEU A 248 -30.99 -0.63 -1.65
C LEU A 248 -29.50 -0.57 -1.32
N ALA A 249 -28.62 -1.12 -2.17
CA ALA A 249 -27.17 -1.12 -1.99
C ALA A 249 -26.53 0.24 -2.32
N VAL A 250 -27.00 1.30 -1.66
CA VAL A 250 -26.53 2.69 -1.82
C VAL A 250 -26.25 3.32 -0.45
N ASP A 251 -25.53 4.44 -0.46
CA ASP A 251 -25.18 5.21 0.73
C ASP A 251 -24.63 4.35 1.88
N SER A 252 -25.18 4.49 3.08
CA SER A 252 -24.78 3.68 4.22
C SER A 252 -25.08 2.19 4.06
N PHE A 253 -26.08 1.81 3.25
CA PHE A 253 -26.49 0.42 3.06
C PHE A 253 -25.55 -0.36 2.14
N ALA A 254 -24.74 0.32 1.33
CA ALA A 254 -23.64 -0.30 0.58
C ALA A 254 -22.49 -0.79 1.49
N LYS A 255 -22.41 -0.28 2.73
CA LYS A 255 -21.38 -0.63 3.71
C LYS A 255 -21.79 -1.84 4.55
N SER A 256 -20.84 -2.38 5.31
CA SER A 256 -21.14 -3.36 6.36
C SER A 256 -22.20 -2.83 7.33
N VAL A 257 -23.06 -3.73 7.81
CA VAL A 257 -24.16 -3.49 8.76
C VAL A 257 -23.65 -2.77 10.01
N VAL A 258 -22.45 -3.10 10.50
CA VAL A 258 -21.88 -2.44 11.69
C VAL A 258 -21.67 -0.94 11.47
N LEU A 259 -21.38 -0.56 10.22
CA LEU A 259 -21.16 0.83 9.80
C LEU A 259 -22.45 1.53 9.36
N TRP A 260 -23.61 0.87 9.45
CA TRP A 260 -24.87 1.50 9.10
C TRP A 260 -25.19 2.66 10.03
N ASP A 261 -25.30 3.85 9.46
CA ASP A 261 -25.64 5.11 10.12
C ASP A 261 -26.92 5.69 9.51
N GLU A 262 -27.87 6.02 10.37
CA GLU A 262 -29.14 6.62 9.98
C GLU A 262 -28.94 7.92 9.22
N LYS A 263 -27.93 8.73 9.55
CA LYS A 263 -27.69 10.03 8.90
C LYS A 263 -27.48 9.91 7.40
N ASN A 264 -26.87 8.82 6.95
CA ASN A 264 -26.60 8.55 5.54
C ASN A 264 -27.27 7.28 5.02
N ALA A 265 -28.39 6.84 5.63
CA ALA A 265 -29.17 5.73 5.10
C ALA A 265 -30.23 6.19 4.08
N PRO A 266 -30.58 5.35 3.08
CA PRO A 266 -31.65 5.65 2.12
C PRO A 266 -33.05 5.70 2.77
N VAL A 267 -33.19 5.17 3.98
CA VAL A 267 -34.39 5.27 4.82
C VAL A 267 -34.05 5.87 6.18
N LYS A 268 -35.00 6.58 6.79
CA LYS A 268 -34.85 7.22 8.11
C LYS A 268 -35.91 6.72 9.10
N GLY A 269 -35.73 7.02 10.37
CA GLY A 269 -36.65 6.80 11.46
C GLY A 269 -36.92 5.32 11.73
N ALA A 270 -38.19 4.99 11.98
CA ALA A 270 -38.62 3.63 12.29
C ALA A 270 -38.18 2.59 11.25
N ARG A 271 -38.16 2.96 9.96
CA ARG A 271 -37.72 2.06 8.89
C ARG A 271 -36.25 1.66 9.05
N PHE A 272 -35.37 2.63 9.29
CA PHE A 272 -33.95 2.36 9.51
C PHE A 272 -33.73 1.43 10.71
N LYS A 273 -34.46 1.68 11.81
CA LYS A 273 -34.40 0.83 13.02
C LYS A 273 -34.82 -0.60 12.73
N GLN A 274 -35.85 -0.81 11.92
CA GLN A 274 -36.30 -2.15 11.51
C GLN A 274 -35.21 -2.90 10.73
N TYR A 275 -34.52 -2.25 9.79
CA TYR A 275 -33.38 -2.86 9.09
C TYR A 275 -32.26 -3.26 10.04
N LYS A 276 -31.86 -2.39 10.97
CA LYS A 276 -30.85 -2.70 11.99
C LYS A 276 -31.28 -3.87 12.88
N GLU A 277 -32.55 -3.94 13.24
CA GLU A 277 -33.08 -5.02 14.09
C GLU A 277 -33.07 -6.37 13.36
N ILE A 278 -33.56 -6.42 12.12
CA ILE A 278 -33.51 -7.63 11.28
C ILE A 278 -32.06 -8.09 11.09
N ALA A 279 -31.15 -7.16 10.83
CA ALA A 279 -29.73 -7.47 10.66
C ALA A 279 -29.14 -8.09 11.94
N ARG A 280 -29.40 -7.49 13.10
CA ARG A 280 -28.95 -8.02 14.40
C ARG A 280 -29.53 -9.41 14.69
N LYS A 281 -30.84 -9.63 14.46
CA LYS A 281 -31.47 -10.94 14.65
C LYS A 281 -30.86 -12.00 13.72
N THR A 282 -30.59 -11.63 12.46
CA THR A 282 -29.92 -12.50 11.48
C THR A 282 -28.52 -12.88 11.96
N GLU A 283 -27.73 -11.90 12.43
CA GLU A 283 -26.39 -12.13 12.96
C GLU A 283 -26.43 -13.10 14.15
N ASP A 284 -27.35 -12.87 15.10
CA ASP A 284 -27.55 -13.74 16.25
C ASP A 284 -27.86 -15.19 15.83
N LEU A 285 -28.76 -15.39 14.86
CA LEU A 285 -29.15 -16.72 14.35
C LEU A 285 -28.01 -17.46 13.65
N LEU A 286 -27.09 -16.74 13.01
CA LEU A 286 -25.95 -17.32 12.28
C LEU A 286 -24.74 -17.55 13.19
N THR A 287 -24.58 -16.76 14.26
CA THR A 287 -23.38 -16.81 15.12
C THR A 287 -23.58 -17.56 16.45
N LYS A 288 -24.79 -17.59 17.02
CA LYS A 288 -25.10 -18.29 18.30
C LYS A 288 -25.70 -19.67 18.06
#